data_AF-A0A3L6R4Q6-F1
#
_entry.id   AF-A0A3L6R4Q6-F1
#
_cell.length_a   1.000
_cell.length_b   1.000
_cell.length_c   1.000
_cell.angle_alpha   90.00
_cell.angle_beta   90.00
_cell.angle_gamma   90.00
#
_symmetry.space_group_name_H-M   'P 1'
#
loop_
_entity.id
_entity.type
_entity.pdbx_description
1 polymer ?
#
loop_
_entity_poly.entity_id
_entity_poly.type
_entity_poly.pdbx_seq_one_letter_code
_entity_poly.pdbx_strand_id
1 'polypeptide(L)'
;MTQDLACGRVFLKVDTNLGILCRGGDPNNYVVADLVVSWKESSFPDEHDFTTNPPQMFAALYTFFSKKGDWTTKEMLAPQPHGQGHFPYLWYCDRVVPFAGRFLCWVDFYSGIVFCDFSDEDSPVLHYTPVPGNQQFSVKRLIERYCPESFRNVSVSQGMIRFVHIDNDWQDLQTVTGRSLFGI
;
A
#
# COMPACT_ATOMS: atom_id res chain seq x y z
N MET A 1 -16.09 -46.25 -5.59
CA MET A 1 -14.67 -46.14 -5.21
C MET A 1 -14.20 -44.81 -5.75
N THR A 2 -14.23 -43.80 -4.89
CA THR A 2 -13.93 -42.39 -5.17
C THR A 2 -12.43 -42.22 -5.37
N GLN A 3 -12.02 -41.67 -6.50
CA GLN A 3 -10.71 -41.04 -6.65
C GLN A 3 -10.94 -39.53 -6.70
N ASP A 4 -10.64 -38.89 -5.59
CA ASP A 4 -10.55 -37.44 -5.44
C ASP A 4 -9.44 -36.91 -6.36
N LEU A 5 -9.84 -36.13 -7.37
CA LEU A 5 -8.96 -35.17 -8.00
C LEU A 5 -9.18 -33.84 -7.29
N ALA A 6 -8.30 -33.55 -6.33
CA ALA A 6 -8.15 -32.23 -5.75
C ALA A 6 -7.81 -31.24 -6.88
N CYS A 7 -8.83 -30.55 -7.38
CA CYS A 7 -8.69 -29.41 -8.27
C CYS A 7 -8.01 -28.29 -7.47
N GLY A 8 -6.69 -28.22 -7.56
CA GLY A 8 -5.90 -27.12 -7.02
C GLY A 8 -6.38 -25.83 -7.64
N ARG A 9 -7.13 -25.03 -6.87
CA ARG A 9 -7.46 -23.66 -7.25
C ARG A 9 -6.15 -22.87 -7.25
N VAL A 10 -5.57 -22.68 -8.42
CA VAL A 10 -4.53 -21.68 -8.63
C VAL A 10 -5.23 -20.32 -8.57
N PHE A 11 -5.08 -19.62 -7.44
CA PHE A 11 -5.47 -18.21 -7.36
C PHE A 11 -4.40 -17.42 -8.10
N LEU A 12 -4.73 -16.89 -9.28
CA LEU A 12 -3.94 -15.83 -9.88
C LEU A 12 -4.09 -14.62 -8.96
N LYS A 13 -3.00 -14.21 -8.29
CA LYS A 13 -2.92 -12.90 -7.66
C LYS A 13 -3.01 -11.91 -8.82
N VAL A 14 -4.19 -11.31 -9.00
CA VAL A 14 -4.30 -10.16 -9.89
C VAL A 14 -3.63 -9.03 -9.14
N ASP A 15 -2.51 -8.51 -9.65
CA ASP A 15 -1.85 -7.32 -9.11
C ASP A 15 -2.72 -6.11 -9.44
N THR A 16 -3.84 -5.97 -8.73
CA THR A 16 -4.65 -4.76 -8.75
C THR A 16 -4.39 -4.00 -7.47
N ASN A 17 -4.20 -2.69 -7.62
CA ASN A 17 -4.22 -1.73 -6.52
C ASN A 17 -5.66 -1.50 -6.03
N LEU A 18 -6.60 -2.38 -6.38
CA LEU A 18 -8.02 -2.25 -6.07
C LEU A 18 -8.30 -2.80 -4.67
N GLY A 19 -8.83 -1.94 -3.80
CA GLY A 19 -9.30 -2.30 -2.48
C GLY A 19 -10.82 -2.25 -2.37
N ILE A 20 -11.37 -3.04 -1.44
CA ILE A 20 -12.76 -2.92 -1.00
C ILE A 20 -12.81 -2.70 0.51
N LEU A 21 -13.60 -1.71 0.92
CA LEU A 21 -13.86 -1.35 2.31
C LEU A 21 -15.34 -1.50 2.61
N CYS A 22 -15.70 -2.53 3.37
CA CYS A 22 -17.05 -2.66 3.91
C CYS A 22 -17.22 -1.72 5.11
N ARG A 23 -18.31 -0.94 5.13
CA ARG A 23 -18.57 0.08 6.13
C ARG A 23 -19.71 -0.34 7.05
N GLY A 24 -19.34 -0.66 8.29
CA GLY A 24 -20.25 -0.79 9.44
C GLY A 24 -21.50 -1.63 9.21
N GLY A 25 -21.45 -2.92 9.56
CA GLY A 25 -22.60 -3.82 9.76
C GLY A 25 -23.50 -4.14 8.56
N ASP A 26 -23.67 -3.21 7.62
CA ASP A 26 -24.46 -3.36 6.40
C ASP A 26 -23.58 -3.92 5.27
N PRO A 27 -23.83 -5.15 4.80
CA PRO A 27 -23.05 -5.76 3.72
C PRO A 27 -23.17 -5.02 2.38
N ASN A 28 -24.19 -4.17 2.21
CA ASN A 28 -24.41 -3.40 0.99
C ASN A 28 -23.76 -2.01 1.02
N ASN A 29 -23.19 -1.61 2.16
CA ASN A 29 -22.48 -0.34 2.31
C ASN A 29 -20.97 -0.57 2.17
N TYR A 30 -20.42 -0.29 1.00
CA TYR A 30 -19.00 -0.50 0.73
C TYR A 30 -18.44 0.57 -0.21
N VAL A 31 -17.12 0.69 -0.17
CA VAL A 31 -16.34 1.49 -1.10
C VAL A 31 -15.37 0.58 -1.81
N VAL A 32 -15.32 0.69 -3.14
CA VAL A 32 -14.23 0.14 -3.94
C VAL A 32 -13.35 1.31 -4.34
N ALA A 33 -12.03 1.17 -4.19
CA ALA A 33 -11.13 2.23 -4.60
C ALA A 33 -9.85 1.69 -5.21
N ASP A 34 -9.30 2.44 -6.15
CA ASP A 34 -7.99 2.23 -6.74
C ASP A 34 -7.13 3.47 -6.51
N LEU A 35 -5.84 3.27 -6.29
CA LEU A 35 -4.85 4.33 -6.11
C LEU A 35 -3.70 4.11 -7.09
N VAL A 36 -3.54 5.09 -7.97
CA VAL A 36 -2.41 5.17 -8.89
C VAL A 36 -1.52 6.32 -8.44
N VAL A 37 -0.24 6.04 -8.24
CA VAL A 37 0.74 7.05 -7.84
C VAL A 37 1.81 7.12 -8.91
N SER A 38 2.10 8.33 -9.39
CA SER A 38 3.04 8.58 -10.46
C SER A 38 3.61 9.99 -10.39
N TRP A 39 4.72 10.23 -11.09
CA TRP A 39 5.21 11.57 -11.38
C TRP A 39 4.85 11.94 -12.82
N LYS A 40 4.85 13.25 -13.13
CA LYS A 40 4.67 13.74 -14.50
C LYS A 40 6.03 13.83 -15.19
N GLU A 41 6.08 13.61 -16.50
CA GLU A 41 7.33 13.77 -17.28
C GLU A 41 7.91 15.19 -17.18
N SER A 42 7.06 16.21 -17.07
CA SER A 42 7.50 17.59 -16.84
C SER A 42 8.14 17.82 -15.46
N SER A 43 8.09 16.83 -14.56
CA SER A 43 8.68 16.86 -13.23
C SER A 43 10.06 16.19 -13.19
N PHE A 44 10.61 15.76 -14.34
CA PHE A 44 11.98 15.26 -14.41
C PHE A 44 12.97 16.39 -14.12
N PRO A 45 13.85 16.25 -13.12
CA PRO A 45 15.06 17.05 -13.06
C PRO A 45 15.90 16.73 -14.31
N ASP A 46 16.39 17.76 -14.99
CA ASP A 46 17.54 17.59 -15.87
C ASP A 46 18.68 17.03 -15.00
N GLU A 47 19.19 15.86 -15.36
CA GLU A 47 20.22 15.05 -14.69
C GLU A 47 19.75 13.94 -13.73
N HIS A 48 20.39 12.78 -13.92
CA HIS A 48 19.99 11.42 -13.55
C HIS A 48 20.08 11.07 -12.05
N ASP A 49 19.81 12.02 -11.14
CA ASP A 49 19.91 11.76 -9.71
C ASP A 49 18.59 12.00 -8.96
N PHE A 50 17.70 11.01 -9.06
CA PHE A 50 16.49 10.92 -8.26
C PHE A 50 16.75 10.82 -6.75
N THR A 51 18.00 10.62 -6.32
CA THR A 51 18.34 10.56 -4.89
C THR A 51 18.53 11.94 -4.27
N THR A 52 18.98 12.93 -5.05
CA THR A 52 19.19 14.32 -4.57
C THR A 52 18.05 15.25 -4.93
N ASN A 53 17.36 15.03 -6.05
CA ASN A 53 16.19 15.81 -6.46
C ASN A 53 15.02 14.87 -6.86
N PRO A 54 14.29 14.30 -5.89
CA PRO A 54 13.16 13.42 -6.20
C PRO A 54 12.05 14.19 -6.92
N PRO A 55 11.37 13.57 -7.91
CA PRO A 55 10.29 14.22 -8.63
C PRO A 55 9.08 14.44 -7.72
N GLN A 56 8.26 15.42 -8.07
CA GLN A 56 6.98 15.58 -7.40
C GLN A 56 6.03 14.45 -7.79
N MET A 57 5.50 13.78 -6.77
CA MET A 57 4.60 12.64 -6.92
C MET A 57 3.14 13.09 -6.81
N PHE A 58 2.28 12.50 -7.63
CA PHE A 58 0.84 12.72 -7.69
C PHE A 58 0.11 11.41 -7.42
N ALA A 59 -1.09 11.53 -6.86
CA ALA A 59 -1.99 10.43 -6.58
C ALA A 59 -3.31 10.65 -7.33
N ALA A 60 -3.70 9.68 -8.15
CA ALA A 60 -5.03 9.58 -8.73
C ALA A 60 -5.81 8.52 -7.96
N LEU A 61 -6.84 8.96 -7.25
CA LEU A 61 -7.73 8.11 -6.48
C LEU A 61 -9.03 7.91 -7.26
N TYR A 62 -9.35 6.67 -7.60
CA TYR A 62 -10.61 6.27 -8.22
C TYR A 62 -11.49 5.63 -7.16
N THR A 63 -12.72 6.08 -7.03
CA THR A 63 -13.63 5.63 -5.96
C THR A 63 -15.00 5.30 -6.50
N PHE A 64 -15.54 4.19 -6.03
CA PHE A 64 -16.92 3.79 -6.20
C PHE A 64 -17.55 3.64 -4.82
N PHE A 65 -18.57 4.46 -4.54
CA PHE A 65 -19.38 4.33 -3.32
C PHE A 65 -20.66 3.58 -3.67
N SER A 66 -20.93 2.46 -2.98
CA SER A 66 -22.10 1.63 -3.29
C SER A 66 -23.43 2.40 -3.20
N LYS A 67 -23.50 3.44 -2.36
CA LYS A 67 -24.67 4.32 -2.22
C LYS A 67 -24.85 5.32 -3.38
N LYS A 68 -23.76 5.73 -4.02
CA LYS A 68 -23.79 6.69 -5.14
C LYS A 68 -23.94 5.96 -6.47
N GLY A 69 -23.39 4.75 -6.59
CA GLY A 69 -23.55 3.89 -7.76
C GLY A 69 -22.69 4.27 -8.97
N ASP A 70 -21.83 5.27 -8.84
CA ASP A 70 -20.95 5.75 -9.92
C ASP A 70 -19.49 5.85 -9.46
N TRP A 71 -18.57 5.76 -10.43
CA TRP A 71 -17.14 5.99 -10.24
C TRP A 71 -16.83 7.47 -10.27
N THR A 72 -16.00 7.92 -9.34
CA THR A 72 -15.43 9.27 -9.30
C THR A 72 -13.91 9.21 -9.25
N THR A 73 -13.26 10.28 -9.71
CA THR A 73 -11.80 10.39 -9.72
C THR A 73 -11.38 11.68 -9.04
N LYS A 74 -10.35 11.61 -8.20
CA LYS A 74 -9.73 12.76 -7.55
C LYS A 74 -8.22 12.70 -7.72
N GLU A 75 -7.66 13.68 -8.40
CA GLU A 75 -6.20 13.88 -8.48
C GLU A 75 -5.74 14.81 -7.36
N MET A 76 -4.60 14.48 -6.74
CA MET A 76 -3.98 15.27 -5.70
C MET A 76 -2.47 15.05 -5.65
N LEU A 77 -1.76 15.86 -4.86
CA LEU A 77 -0.36 15.58 -4.54
C LEU A 77 -0.26 14.32 -3.70
N ALA A 78 0.79 13.53 -3.90
CA ALA A 78 1.06 12.39 -3.04
C ALA A 78 1.28 12.90 -1.59
N PRO A 79 0.70 12.21 -0.59
CA PRO A 79 0.79 12.60 0.81
C PRO A 79 2.25 12.65 1.27
N GLN A 80 2.65 13.74 1.92
CA GLN A 80 3.99 13.82 2.51
C GLN A 80 4.01 13.11 3.87
N PRO A 81 5.13 12.46 4.26
CA PRO A 81 5.26 11.86 5.58
C PRO A 81 5.14 12.92 6.69
N HIS A 82 4.55 12.54 7.81
CA HIS A 82 4.60 13.37 9.02
C HIS A 82 6.04 13.40 9.57
N GLY A 83 6.75 14.52 9.38
CA GLY A 83 8.13 14.70 9.85
C GLY A 83 9.11 15.03 8.73
N GLN A 84 10.31 14.44 8.78
CA GLN A 84 11.36 14.64 7.77
C GLN A 84 11.31 13.52 6.71
N GLY A 85 11.47 13.89 5.44
CA GLY A 85 11.54 12.97 4.30
C GLY A 85 10.61 13.37 3.16
N HIS A 86 10.67 12.60 2.07
CA HIS A 86 9.83 12.78 0.89
C HIS A 86 9.02 11.51 0.62
N PHE A 87 7.89 11.68 -0.07
CA PHE A 87 7.17 10.54 -0.62
C PHE A 87 8.07 9.77 -1.62
N PRO A 88 8.10 8.42 -1.58
CA PRO A 88 8.96 7.60 -2.42
C PRO A 88 8.66 7.78 -3.91
N TYR A 89 9.69 8.05 -4.72
CA TYR A 89 9.55 8.14 -6.18
C TYR A 89 9.42 6.76 -6.85
N LEU A 90 9.93 5.69 -6.24
CA LEU A 90 9.75 4.30 -6.71
C LEU A 90 8.57 3.60 -6.01
N TRP A 91 7.51 4.33 -5.69
CA TRP A 91 6.33 3.75 -5.05
C TRP A 91 5.74 2.61 -5.88
N TYR A 92 5.44 1.50 -5.23
CA TYR A 92 4.71 0.39 -5.83
C TYR A 92 3.75 -0.22 -4.82
N CYS A 93 2.49 -0.41 -5.20
CA CYS A 93 1.53 -1.05 -4.30
C CYS A 93 1.65 -2.57 -4.38
N ASP A 94 2.16 -3.16 -3.31
CA ASP A 94 2.25 -4.60 -3.09
C ASP A 94 0.92 -5.22 -2.65
N ARG A 95 0.16 -4.47 -1.85
CA ARG A 95 -1.05 -4.95 -1.18
C ARG A 95 -1.99 -3.83 -0.78
N VAL A 96 -3.29 -4.14 -0.77
CA VAL A 96 -4.32 -3.26 -0.21
C VAL A 96 -5.01 -3.96 0.96
N VAL A 97 -5.19 -3.27 2.07
CA VAL A 97 -5.91 -3.79 3.25
C VAL A 97 -6.94 -2.78 3.77
N PRO A 98 -8.19 -3.20 4.04
CA PRO A 98 -9.15 -2.36 4.76
C PRO A 98 -8.81 -2.31 6.26
N PHE A 99 -8.98 -1.14 6.87
CA PHE A 99 -8.67 -0.93 8.28
C PHE A 99 -9.75 -0.13 9.00
N ALA A 100 -10.10 -0.56 10.22
CA ALA A 100 -11.02 0.10 11.15
C ALA A 100 -12.41 0.46 10.57
N GLY A 101 -12.85 -0.20 9.48
CA GLY A 101 -14.11 0.13 8.79
C GLY A 101 -14.15 1.54 8.18
N ARG A 102 -13.00 2.22 8.10
CA ARG A 102 -12.87 3.63 7.74
C ARG A 102 -11.82 3.87 6.65
N PHE A 103 -10.75 3.09 6.64
CA PHE A 103 -9.59 3.33 5.79
C PHE A 103 -9.40 2.19 4.78
N LEU A 104 -8.94 2.54 3.57
CA LEU A 104 -8.14 1.62 2.75
C LEU A 104 -6.67 2.00 2.87
N CYS A 105 -5.82 0.99 2.97
CA CYS A 105 -4.39 1.14 3.13
C CYS A 105 -3.68 0.46 1.96
N TRP A 106 -3.04 1.25 1.10
CA TRP A 106 -2.14 0.76 0.04
C TRP A 106 -0.74 0.65 0.61
N VAL A 107 -0.16 -0.54 0.51
CA VAL A 107 1.11 -0.89 1.13
C VAL A 107 2.15 -1.11 0.05
N ASP A 108 3.27 -0.42 0.18
CA ASP A 108 4.55 -0.73 -0.45
C ASP A 108 5.45 -1.33 0.63
N PHE A 109 5.87 -2.57 0.47
CA PHE A 109 6.66 -3.26 1.49
C PHE A 109 8.04 -2.67 1.73
N TYR A 110 8.58 -1.90 0.78
CA TYR A 110 9.85 -1.21 0.95
C TYR A 110 9.67 0.23 1.44
N SER A 111 8.60 0.91 1.00
CA SER A 111 8.48 2.34 1.25
C SER A 111 7.58 2.68 2.44
N GLY A 112 6.35 2.18 2.46
CA GLY A 112 5.41 2.50 3.53
C GLY A 112 3.96 2.19 3.21
N ILE A 113 3.06 2.86 3.92
CA ILE A 113 1.62 2.69 3.81
C ILE A 113 0.98 4.04 3.49
N VAL A 114 0.19 4.10 2.43
CA VAL A 114 -0.74 5.19 2.14
C VAL A 114 -2.11 4.81 2.66
N PHE A 115 -2.63 5.60 3.58
CA PHE A 115 -3.99 5.50 4.11
C PHE A 115 -4.87 6.47 3.34
N CYS A 116 -6.03 6.01 2.88
CA CYS A 116 -7.12 6.90 2.51
C CYS A 116 -8.21 6.83 3.57
N ASP A 117 -8.48 7.96 4.21
CA ASP A 117 -9.63 8.15 5.08
C ASP A 117 -10.87 8.42 4.23
N PHE A 118 -11.88 7.57 4.38
CA PHE A 118 -13.15 7.79 3.72
C PHE A 118 -14.31 8.11 4.68
N SER A 119 -14.02 8.63 5.89
CA SER A 119 -15.06 9.17 6.77
C SER A 119 -15.95 10.21 6.09
N ASP A 120 -15.35 11.03 5.22
CA ASP A 120 -16.05 11.94 4.32
C ASP A 120 -16.01 11.36 2.90
N GLU A 121 -17.19 11.06 2.32
CA GLU A 121 -17.31 10.48 0.98
C GLU A 121 -17.02 11.48 -0.14
N ASP A 122 -17.11 12.78 0.14
CA ASP A 122 -16.87 13.84 -0.85
C ASP A 122 -15.43 14.36 -0.78
N SER A 123 -14.79 14.21 0.38
CA SER A 123 -13.41 14.64 0.59
C SER A 123 -12.54 13.54 1.21
N PRO A 124 -12.21 12.48 0.46
CA PRO A 124 -11.21 11.51 0.90
C PRO A 124 -9.86 12.19 1.12
N VAL A 125 -9.16 11.80 2.19
CA VAL A 125 -7.86 12.35 2.61
C VAL A 125 -6.80 11.26 2.60
N LEU A 126 -5.68 11.54 1.96
CA LEU A 126 -4.52 10.65 1.93
C LEU A 126 -3.52 11.00 3.05
N HIS A 127 -3.02 9.98 3.74
CA HIS A 127 -1.92 10.07 4.70
C HIS A 127 -0.85 9.05 4.35
N TYR A 128 0.42 9.38 4.58
CA TYR A 128 1.53 8.46 4.35
C TYR A 128 2.31 8.20 5.63
N THR A 129 2.62 6.93 5.86
CA THR A 129 3.50 6.50 6.94
C THR A 129 4.62 5.62 6.35
N PRO A 130 5.89 5.99 6.52
CA PRO A 130 7.02 5.15 6.15
C PRO A 130 7.00 3.79 6.87
N VAL A 131 7.63 2.77 6.27
CA VAL A 131 7.89 1.49 6.95
C VAL A 131 8.68 1.74 8.25
N PRO A 132 8.33 1.07 9.36
CA PRO A 132 9.08 1.21 10.60
C PRO A 132 10.51 0.71 10.52
N GLY A 133 11.34 1.31 11.36
CA GLY A 133 12.69 0.79 11.63
C GLY A 133 13.77 1.34 10.71
N ASN A 134 13.51 2.45 10.01
CA ASN A 134 14.48 3.20 9.22
C ASN A 134 15.27 2.32 8.24
N GLN A 135 14.64 1.27 7.72
CA GLN A 135 15.28 0.38 6.76
C GLN A 135 15.40 1.09 5.43
N GLN A 136 16.63 1.32 4.99
CA GLN A 136 16.92 1.84 3.67
C GLN A 136 17.26 0.68 2.73
N PHE A 137 16.51 0.57 1.64
CA PHE A 137 16.81 -0.40 0.59
C PHE A 137 17.64 0.27 -0.50
N SER A 138 18.56 -0.49 -1.09
CA SER A 138 19.29 0.00 -2.26
C SER A 138 18.33 0.28 -3.41
N VAL A 139 18.63 1.30 -4.22
CA VAL A 139 17.85 1.65 -5.43
C VAL A 139 17.67 0.42 -6.33
N LYS A 140 18.72 -0.40 -6.48
CA LYS A 140 18.67 -1.67 -7.20
C LYS A 140 17.54 -2.59 -6.69
N ARG A 141 17.43 -2.76 -5.36
CA ARG A 141 16.37 -3.58 -4.75
C ARG A 141 14.98 -2.96 -4.94
N LEU A 142 14.86 -1.64 -4.90
CA LEU A 142 13.60 -0.94 -5.15
C LEU A 142 13.13 -1.09 -6.60
N ILE A 143 14.05 -1.14 -7.56
CA ILE A 143 13.74 -1.34 -8.99
C ILE A 143 13.43 -2.81 -9.28
N GLU A 144 14.24 -3.74 -8.78
CA GLU A 144 14.12 -5.18 -9.10
C GLU A 144 13.03 -5.88 -8.29
N ARG A 145 12.56 -5.28 -7.19
CA ARG A 145 11.36 -5.66 -6.44
C ARG A 145 11.29 -7.15 -6.05
N TYR A 146 12.42 -7.82 -5.80
CA TYR A 146 12.66 -9.24 -5.46
C TYR A 146 11.58 -9.97 -4.59
N CYS A 147 10.34 -10.10 -5.05
CA CYS A 147 9.20 -10.70 -4.36
C CYS A 147 9.15 -10.34 -2.86
N PRO A 148 8.90 -9.07 -2.48
CA PRO A 148 8.89 -8.64 -1.08
C PRO A 148 7.97 -9.46 -0.18
N GLU A 149 6.92 -10.08 -0.73
CA GLU A 149 6.00 -10.98 -0.03
C GLU A 149 6.69 -12.18 0.63
N SER A 150 7.87 -12.58 0.14
CA SER A 150 8.63 -13.71 0.68
C SER A 150 9.28 -13.40 2.04
N PHE A 151 9.46 -12.12 2.38
CA PHE A 151 10.09 -11.70 3.64
C PHE A 151 9.36 -10.54 4.33
N ARG A 152 8.25 -10.05 3.76
CA ARG A 152 7.41 -9.01 4.33
C ARG A 152 5.95 -9.34 4.16
N ASN A 153 5.17 -8.98 5.17
CA ASN A 153 3.74 -9.12 5.13
C ASN A 153 3.05 -8.05 5.97
N VAL A 154 1.78 -7.80 5.68
CA VAL A 154 0.94 -6.87 6.41
C VAL A 154 -0.43 -7.51 6.60
N SER A 155 -0.97 -7.38 7.80
CA SER A 155 -2.32 -7.85 8.11
C SER A 155 -2.98 -6.97 9.15
N VAL A 156 -4.30 -7.01 9.21
CA VAL A 156 -5.07 -6.40 10.29
C VAL A 156 -5.46 -7.50 11.27
N SER A 157 -5.10 -7.32 12.53
CA SER A 157 -5.43 -8.27 13.60
C SER A 157 -5.69 -7.52 14.89
N GLN A 158 -6.82 -7.81 15.53
CA GLN A 158 -7.25 -7.19 16.79
C GLN A 158 -7.29 -5.65 16.71
N GLY A 159 -7.81 -5.11 15.61
CA GLY A 159 -7.90 -3.66 15.41
C GLY A 159 -6.56 -2.97 15.17
N MET A 160 -5.48 -3.71 14.93
CA MET A 160 -4.16 -3.16 14.67
C MET A 160 -3.63 -3.59 13.31
N ILE A 161 -2.92 -2.69 12.63
CA ILE A 161 -2.09 -3.06 11.48
C ILE A 161 -0.78 -3.65 12.01
N ARG A 162 -0.53 -4.89 11.64
CA ARG A 162 0.69 -5.63 11.98
C ARG A 162 1.53 -5.77 10.73
N PHE A 163 2.75 -5.24 10.79
CA PHE A 163 3.75 -5.39 9.75
C PHE A 163 4.78 -6.41 10.21
N VAL A 164 5.00 -7.42 9.40
CA VAL A 164 5.98 -8.48 9.66
C VAL A 164 7.10 -8.31 8.66
N HIS A 165 8.33 -8.33 9.17
CA HIS A 165 9.52 -8.42 8.37
C HIS A 165 10.38 -9.57 8.90
N ILE A 166 10.70 -10.50 8.01
CA ILE A 166 11.66 -11.55 8.26
C ILE A 166 12.99 -11.01 7.76
N ASP A 167 13.96 -10.90 8.67
CA ASP A 167 15.30 -10.54 8.26
C ASP A 167 15.90 -11.72 7.50
N ASN A 168 15.93 -11.59 6.17
CA ASN A 168 16.66 -12.49 5.31
C ASN A 168 18.05 -11.90 5.12
N ASP A 169 18.83 -11.88 6.20
CA ASP A 169 20.27 -11.83 6.09
C ASP A 169 20.67 -13.12 5.37
N TRP A 170 20.73 -13.06 4.04
CA TRP A 170 21.36 -14.08 3.21
C TRP A 170 22.87 -14.21 3.52
N GLN A 171 23.38 -13.52 4.54
CA GLN A 171 24.71 -13.69 5.07
C GLN A 171 24.78 -14.27 6.50
N ASP A 172 23.82 -14.10 7.42
CA ASP A 172 23.90 -14.76 8.75
C ASP A 172 22.56 -14.79 9.52
N LEU A 173 22.17 -16.00 9.96
CA LEU A 173 21.21 -16.38 11.02
C LEU A 173 19.98 -15.49 11.35
N GLN A 174 18.80 -16.09 11.13
CA GLN A 174 17.45 -15.60 11.36
C GLN A 174 17.23 -14.77 12.64
N THR A 175 16.76 -13.53 12.48
CA THR A 175 16.04 -12.79 13.52
C THR A 175 14.66 -12.39 12.99
N VAL A 176 13.60 -12.98 13.54
CA VAL A 176 12.22 -12.56 13.25
C VAL A 176 11.91 -11.35 14.11
N THR A 177 11.80 -10.17 13.51
CA THR A 177 11.34 -8.96 14.22
C THR A 177 9.89 -8.66 13.86
N GLY A 178 8.97 -9.02 14.76
CA GLY A 178 7.60 -8.54 14.70
C GLY A 178 7.50 -7.14 15.31
N ARG A 179 7.12 -6.12 14.52
CA ARG A 179 6.83 -4.77 15.04
C ARG A 179 5.35 -4.44 14.86
N SER A 180 4.68 -4.13 15.97
CA SER A 180 3.34 -3.54 15.95
C SER A 180 3.48 -2.06 15.65
N LEU A 181 2.72 -1.55 14.69
CA LEU A 181 2.92 -0.19 14.19
C LEU A 181 1.88 0.81 14.66
N PHE A 182 0.61 0.40 14.70
CA PHE A 182 -0.48 1.31 15.04
C PHE A 182 -1.55 0.56 15.81
N GLY A 183 -1.84 1.05 17.02
CA GLY A 183 -3.03 0.73 17.80
C GLY A 183 -4.01 1.88 17.73
N ILE A 184 -5.31 1.56 17.85
CA ILE A 184 -6.38 2.54 18.06
C ILE A 184 -6.31 3.05 19.50
#